data_AF-A0A7S4IUZ6-F1
#
_entry.id   AF-A0A7S4IUZ6-F1
#
_cell.length_a   1.000
_cell.length_b   1.000
_cell.length_c   1.000
_cell.angle_alpha   90.00
_cell.angle_beta   90.00
_cell.angle_gamma   90.00
#
_symmetry.space_group_name_H-M   'P 1'
#
loop_
_entity.id
_entity.type
_entity.pdbx_description
1 polymer ?
#
loop_
_entity_poly.entity_id
_entity_poly.type
_entity_poly.pdbx_seq_one_letter_code
_entity_poly.pdbx_strand_id
1 'polypeptide(L)'
;AEKHGIKQPSDWKQIKTSDVRKAGGSPILLQHTSLFSCLETLYPELEWDLSTARSQVPQNHWNNLDNVKKFVHQLQETHSITQDEDWYRISSKQIQQAGGGALMKKFSSLHEILTAVYPHKKWNKKNFQQRFKRSAQRWMFIQVQKLFPEREVVEEYLHEDLSRSSGRAIELDVFVPSENIAFEYQGQHHFLDSPSLGCGSIELHQERDREKAELCSTAGIKLI
;
A
#
# COMPACT_ATOMS: atom_id res chain seq x y z
N ALA A 1 -14.04 15.77 27.59
CA ALA A 1 -13.48 16.37 26.37
C ALA A 1 -12.65 17.62 26.70
N GLU A 2 -13.23 18.62 27.36
CA GLU A 2 -12.60 19.92 27.65
C GLU A 2 -11.26 19.84 28.39
N LYS A 3 -11.18 19.05 29.49
CA LYS A 3 -9.95 18.88 30.27
C LYS A 3 -8.76 18.34 29.46
N HIS A 4 -9.03 17.63 28.36
CA HIS A 4 -8.00 17.04 27.50
C HIS A 4 -7.87 17.78 26.15
N GLY A 5 -8.52 18.94 26.00
CA GLY A 5 -8.44 19.76 24.79
C GLY A 5 -8.97 19.07 23.54
N ILE A 6 -9.89 18.11 23.69
CA ILE A 6 -10.51 17.38 22.57
C ILE A 6 -11.46 18.33 21.84
N LYS A 7 -11.15 18.65 20.59
CA LYS A 7 -11.93 19.54 19.72
C LYS A 7 -12.56 18.80 18.54
N GLN A 8 -11.96 17.69 18.11
CA GLN A 8 -12.42 16.89 16.98
C GLN A 8 -12.23 15.38 17.23
N PRO A 9 -12.94 14.50 16.51
CA PRO A 9 -12.87 13.04 16.70
C PRO A 9 -11.44 12.46 16.71
N SER A 10 -10.55 12.98 15.85
CA SER A 10 -9.16 12.51 15.77
C SER A 10 -8.36 12.74 17.05
N ASP A 11 -8.72 13.73 17.87
CA ASP A 11 -7.98 14.05 19.09
C ASP A 11 -8.12 12.93 20.13
N TRP A 12 -9.17 12.10 20.02
CA TRP A 12 -9.33 10.91 20.87
C TRP A 12 -8.24 9.86 20.66
N LYS A 13 -7.47 9.95 19.56
CA LYS A 13 -6.36 9.04 19.26
C LYS A 13 -5.28 9.08 20.33
N GLN A 14 -5.09 10.24 20.96
CA GLN A 14 -4.11 10.46 22.02
C GLN A 14 -4.58 9.94 23.39
N ILE A 15 -5.87 9.67 23.55
CA ILE A 15 -6.48 9.25 24.83
C ILE A 15 -6.54 7.73 24.90
N LYS A 16 -5.85 7.15 25.89
CA LYS A 16 -5.90 5.72 26.15
C LYS A 16 -7.07 5.38 27.07
N THR A 17 -7.53 4.13 27.03
CA THR A 17 -8.55 3.62 27.97
C THR A 17 -8.11 3.80 29.42
N SER A 18 -6.81 3.73 29.72
CA SER A 18 -6.26 3.99 31.05
C SER A 18 -6.50 5.43 31.53
N ASP A 19 -6.47 6.41 30.63
CA ASP A 19 -6.64 7.82 30.98
C ASP A 19 -8.09 8.09 31.38
N VAL A 20 -9.03 7.48 30.65
CA VAL A 20 -10.45 7.52 30.97
C VAL A 20 -10.74 6.84 32.32
N ARG A 21 -10.10 5.69 32.61
CA ARG A 21 -10.21 5.03 33.92
C ARG A 21 -9.68 5.91 35.07
N LYS A 22 -8.52 6.55 34.89
CA LYS A 22 -7.94 7.48 35.87
C LYS A 22 -8.83 8.70 36.12
N ALA A 23 -9.59 9.13 35.12
CA ALA A 23 -10.57 10.20 35.24
C ALA A 23 -11.92 9.75 35.85
N GLY A 24 -12.03 8.51 36.34
CA GLY A 24 -13.25 7.98 36.95
C GLY A 24 -14.25 7.37 35.96
N GLY A 25 -13.92 7.28 34.67
CA GLY A 25 -14.78 6.71 33.63
C GLY A 25 -14.88 5.18 33.64
N SER A 26 -14.48 4.50 34.72
CA SER A 26 -14.58 3.04 34.81
C SER A 26 -16.02 2.52 34.69
N PRO A 27 -17.04 3.11 35.35
CA PRO A 27 -18.42 2.62 35.26
C PRO A 27 -18.97 2.67 33.83
N ILE A 28 -18.71 3.76 33.10
CA ILE A 28 -19.18 3.90 31.72
C ILE A 28 -18.45 2.95 30.77
N LEU A 29 -17.15 2.74 30.97
CA LEU A 29 -16.39 1.77 30.16
C LEU A 29 -16.84 0.32 30.36
N LEU A 30 -17.48 -0.03 31.49
CA LEU A 30 -18.03 -1.37 31.70
C LEU A 30 -19.30 -1.64 30.88
N GLN A 31 -20.00 -0.59 30.44
CA GLN A 31 -21.21 -0.71 29.62
C GLN A 31 -20.92 -0.86 28.13
N HIS A 32 -19.66 -0.69 27.71
CA HIS A 32 -19.25 -0.75 26.32
C HIS A 32 -18.12 -1.75 26.11
N THR A 33 -18.08 -2.38 24.92
CA THR A 33 -17.06 -3.37 24.58
C THR A 33 -15.67 -2.75 24.41
N SER A 34 -15.59 -1.44 24.18
CA SER A 34 -14.34 -0.70 24.04
C SER A 34 -14.55 0.79 24.22
N LEU A 35 -13.45 1.53 24.40
CA LEU A 35 -13.51 3.00 24.38
C LEU A 35 -14.02 3.53 23.02
N PHE A 36 -13.73 2.86 21.90
CA PHE A 36 -14.29 3.28 20.61
C PHE A 36 -15.82 3.16 20.58
N SER A 37 -16.35 2.00 20.98
CA SER A 37 -17.82 1.79 21.06
C SER A 37 -18.49 2.75 22.06
N CYS A 38 -17.80 3.10 23.14
CA CYS A 38 -18.26 4.14 24.07
C CYS A 38 -18.36 5.51 23.36
N LEU A 39 -17.35 5.88 22.56
CA LEU A 39 -17.36 7.14 21.80
C LEU A 39 -18.47 7.18 20.74
N GLU A 40 -18.66 6.09 19.98
CA GLU A 40 -19.76 5.97 19.01
C GLU A 40 -21.13 6.11 19.67
N THR A 41 -21.28 5.60 20.91
CA THR A 41 -22.56 5.68 21.62
C THR A 41 -22.81 7.06 22.23
N LEU A 42 -21.76 7.73 22.71
CA LEU A 42 -21.87 9.04 23.37
C LEU A 42 -21.94 10.22 22.41
N TYR A 43 -21.40 10.07 21.21
CA TYR A 43 -21.40 11.09 20.16
C TYR A 43 -21.85 10.46 18.82
N PRO A 44 -23.10 9.97 18.74
CA PRO A 44 -23.62 9.29 17.54
C PRO A 44 -23.73 10.23 16.32
N GLU A 45 -23.74 11.54 16.53
CA GLU A 45 -23.76 12.57 15.50
C GLU A 45 -22.41 12.75 14.79
N LEU A 46 -21.32 12.21 15.34
CA LEU A 46 -19.99 12.31 14.76
C LEU A 46 -19.70 11.07 13.89
N GLU A 47 -19.12 11.29 12.72
CA GLU A 47 -18.58 10.17 11.93
C GLU A 47 -17.28 9.68 12.55
N TRP A 48 -17.32 8.44 13.06
CA TRP A 48 -16.17 7.80 13.70
C TRP A 48 -15.46 6.87 12.72
N ASP A 49 -14.20 7.19 12.43
CA ASP A 49 -13.28 6.25 11.81
C ASP A 49 -12.32 5.70 12.88
N LEU A 50 -12.27 4.38 13.02
CA LEU A 50 -11.47 3.72 14.06
C LEU A 50 -9.96 3.96 13.91
N SER A 51 -9.47 4.10 12.67
CA SER A 51 -8.07 4.39 12.34
C SER A 51 -7.66 5.84 12.66
N THR A 52 -8.61 6.77 12.63
CA THR A 52 -8.38 8.19 12.96
C THR A 52 -8.65 8.48 14.44
N ALA A 53 -9.65 7.85 15.04
CA ALA A 53 -10.08 8.13 16.40
C ALA A 53 -9.28 7.36 17.48
N ARG A 54 -8.64 6.23 17.12
CA ARG A 54 -7.93 5.37 18.09
C ARG A 54 -6.54 5.01 17.59
N SER A 55 -5.61 4.85 18.53
CA SER A 55 -4.25 4.34 18.26
C SER A 55 -4.18 2.82 18.25
N GLN A 56 -5.19 2.14 18.81
CA GLN A 56 -5.30 0.68 18.84
C GLN A 56 -6.74 0.25 18.66
N VAL A 57 -6.94 -0.82 17.90
CA VAL A 57 -8.25 -1.44 17.75
C VAL A 57 -8.67 -2.13 19.07
N PRO A 58 -9.98 -2.25 19.35
CA PRO A 58 -10.48 -3.01 20.48
C PRO A 58 -9.94 -4.45 20.55
N GLN A 59 -9.91 -5.00 21.77
CA GLN A 59 -9.65 -6.43 21.94
C GLN A 59 -10.70 -7.24 21.16
N ASN A 60 -10.28 -8.33 20.52
CA ASN A 60 -11.13 -9.18 19.69
C ASN A 60 -11.75 -8.51 18.45
N HIS A 61 -11.38 -7.26 18.10
CA HIS A 61 -11.90 -6.56 16.93
C HIS A 61 -11.78 -7.41 15.65
N TRP A 62 -10.64 -8.08 15.46
CA TRP A 62 -10.38 -8.94 14.31
C TRP A 62 -10.98 -10.35 14.41
N ASN A 63 -11.68 -10.70 15.50
CA ASN A 63 -12.46 -11.94 15.56
C ASN A 63 -13.78 -11.82 14.81
N ASN A 64 -14.27 -10.59 14.59
CA ASN A 64 -15.41 -10.33 13.74
C ASN A 64 -14.94 -10.23 12.27
N LEU A 65 -15.40 -11.16 11.43
CA LEU A 65 -15.05 -11.21 10.01
C LEU A 65 -15.48 -9.94 9.25
N ASP A 66 -16.56 -9.27 9.66
CA ASP A 66 -17.01 -8.04 9.00
C ASP A 66 -16.03 -6.89 9.21
N ASN A 67 -15.35 -6.83 10.36
CA ASN A 67 -14.28 -5.86 10.57
C ASN A 67 -13.07 -6.16 9.68
N VAL A 68 -12.76 -7.45 9.48
CA VAL A 68 -11.69 -7.86 8.54
C VAL A 68 -12.06 -7.46 7.11
N LYS A 69 -13.31 -7.69 6.70
CA LYS A 69 -13.82 -7.28 5.37
C LYS A 69 -13.74 -5.77 5.17
N LYS A 70 -14.17 -4.97 6.15
CA LYS A 70 -14.07 -3.50 6.12
C LYS A 70 -12.61 -3.04 5.95
N PHE A 71 -11.69 -3.64 6.69
CA PHE A 71 -10.27 -3.33 6.56
C PHE A 71 -9.70 -3.72 5.18
N VAL A 72 -10.07 -4.89 4.64
CA VAL A 72 -9.69 -5.30 3.28
C VAL A 72 -10.25 -4.33 2.24
N HIS A 73 -11.50 -3.89 2.38
CA HIS A 73 -12.08 -2.88 1.49
C HIS A 73 -11.32 -1.54 1.54
N GLN A 74 -10.99 -1.07 2.75
CA GLN A 74 -10.19 0.15 2.92
C GLN A 74 -8.81 0.03 2.26
N LEU A 75 -8.14 -1.13 2.40
CA LEU A 75 -6.88 -1.40 1.70
C LEU A 75 -7.06 -1.39 0.18
N GLN A 76 -8.16 -1.95 -0.31
CA GLN A 76 -8.48 -1.99 -1.73
C GLN A 76 -8.58 -0.57 -2.31
N GLU A 77 -9.33 0.32 -1.63
CA GLU A 77 -9.49 1.71 -2.05
C GLU A 77 -8.18 2.49 -1.95
N THR A 78 -7.51 2.42 -0.79
CA THR A 78 -6.29 3.19 -0.50
C THR A 78 -5.16 2.87 -1.48
N HIS A 79 -5.06 1.62 -1.91
CA HIS A 79 -4.03 1.16 -2.84
C HIS A 79 -4.52 1.01 -4.28
N SER A 80 -5.76 1.44 -4.58
CA SER A 80 -6.35 1.39 -5.92
C SER A 80 -6.26 -0.01 -6.53
N ILE A 81 -6.55 -1.04 -5.72
CA ILE A 81 -6.55 -2.44 -6.12
C ILE A 81 -7.80 -2.69 -6.97
N THR A 82 -7.59 -2.95 -8.26
CA THR A 82 -8.66 -3.11 -9.25
C THR A 82 -8.79 -4.55 -9.75
N GLN A 83 -7.73 -5.34 -9.63
CA GLN A 83 -7.64 -6.72 -10.05
C GLN A 83 -6.99 -7.59 -8.97
N ASP A 84 -7.18 -8.91 -9.02
CA ASP A 84 -6.73 -9.82 -7.96
C ASP A 84 -5.20 -9.84 -7.82
N GLU A 85 -4.50 -9.63 -8.93
CA GLU A 85 -3.05 -9.64 -9.03
C GLU A 85 -2.41 -8.50 -8.23
N ASP A 86 -3.11 -7.37 -8.08
CA ASP A 86 -2.64 -6.21 -7.31
C ASP A 86 -2.46 -6.56 -5.83
N TRP A 87 -3.24 -7.50 -5.29
CA TRP A 87 -3.07 -7.96 -3.90
C TRP A 87 -1.69 -8.54 -3.65
N TYR A 88 -1.10 -9.20 -4.64
CA TYR A 88 0.24 -9.77 -4.50
C TYR A 88 1.32 -8.69 -4.37
N ARG A 89 1.04 -7.46 -4.81
CA ARG A 89 1.93 -6.29 -4.73
C ARG A 89 1.84 -5.58 -3.37
N ILE A 90 0.90 -5.92 -2.48
CA ILE A 90 0.79 -5.31 -1.16
C ILE A 90 1.80 -5.91 -0.18
N SER A 91 2.60 -5.03 0.44
CA SER A 91 3.60 -5.41 1.43
C SER A 91 3.03 -5.46 2.86
N SER A 92 3.64 -6.29 3.71
CA SER A 92 3.31 -6.31 5.15
C SER A 92 3.49 -4.95 5.83
N LYS A 93 4.42 -4.12 5.33
CA LYS A 93 4.65 -2.76 5.84
C LYS A 93 3.46 -1.86 5.55
N GLN A 94 2.89 -1.91 4.34
CA GLN A 94 1.68 -1.15 3.99
C GLN A 94 0.49 -1.58 4.87
N ILE A 95 0.30 -2.89 5.09
CA ILE A 95 -0.76 -3.39 5.97
C ILE A 95 -0.57 -2.87 7.41
N GLN A 96 0.65 -2.87 7.92
CA GLN A 96 0.95 -2.33 9.26
C GLN A 96 0.70 -0.82 9.35
N GLN A 97 1.10 -0.06 8.32
CA GLN A 97 0.88 1.39 8.23
C GLN A 97 -0.62 1.73 8.16
N ALA A 98 -1.43 0.88 7.54
CA ALA A 98 -2.89 0.99 7.53
C ALA A 98 -3.56 0.59 8.86
N GLY A 99 -2.81 0.17 9.89
CA GLY A 99 -3.35 -0.25 11.19
C GLY A 99 -3.66 -1.75 11.30
N GLY A 100 -3.35 -2.54 10.27
CA GLY A 100 -3.53 -4.00 10.24
C GLY A 100 -2.48 -4.79 11.02
N GLY A 101 -1.64 -4.15 11.84
CA GLY A 101 -0.56 -4.85 12.56
C GLY A 101 -1.08 -5.94 13.50
N ALA A 102 -2.16 -5.70 14.24
CA ALA A 102 -2.80 -6.71 15.09
C ALA A 102 -3.52 -7.78 14.27
N LEU A 103 -4.07 -7.42 13.10
CA LEU A 103 -4.69 -8.36 12.16
C LEU A 103 -3.65 -9.36 11.63
N MET A 104 -2.47 -8.86 11.24
CA MET A 104 -1.35 -9.67 10.77
C MET A 104 -0.82 -10.64 11.83
N LYS A 105 -0.89 -10.29 13.13
CA LYS A 105 -0.56 -11.23 14.21
C LYS A 105 -1.58 -12.37 14.34
N LYS A 106 -2.84 -12.12 14.01
CA LYS A 106 -3.93 -13.11 14.10
C LYS A 106 -3.93 -14.07 12.89
N PHE A 107 -3.83 -13.53 11.69
CA PHE A 107 -3.93 -14.29 10.44
C PHE A 107 -2.57 -14.64 9.84
N SER A 108 -1.44 -14.29 10.47
CA SER A 108 -0.07 -14.60 10.04
C SER A 108 0.40 -14.07 8.67
N SER A 109 -0.51 -13.78 7.71
CA SER A 109 -0.21 -13.37 6.35
C SER A 109 -1.41 -12.72 5.64
N LEU A 110 -1.13 -11.92 4.60
CA LEU A 110 -2.16 -11.37 3.70
C LEU A 110 -2.94 -12.48 2.97
N HIS A 111 -2.28 -13.58 2.62
CA HIS A 111 -2.91 -14.74 2.00
C HIS A 111 -4.06 -15.29 2.86
N GLU A 112 -3.83 -15.48 4.16
CA GLU A 112 -4.86 -15.98 5.08
C GLU A 112 -6.00 -14.97 5.26
N ILE A 113 -5.68 -13.67 5.34
CA ILE A 113 -6.69 -12.60 5.41
C ILE A 113 -7.61 -12.65 4.17
N LEU A 114 -7.03 -12.68 2.96
CA LEU A 114 -7.79 -12.70 1.71
C LEU A 114 -8.53 -14.02 1.48
N THR A 115 -7.99 -15.14 1.95
CA THR A 115 -8.70 -16.43 1.92
C THR A 115 -9.92 -16.41 2.85
N ALA A 116 -9.83 -15.77 4.01
CA ALA A 116 -10.96 -15.62 4.92
C ALA A 116 -12.05 -14.69 4.36
N VAL A 117 -11.65 -13.59 3.69
CA VAL A 117 -12.59 -12.60 3.12
C VAL A 117 -13.19 -13.07 1.80
N TYR A 118 -12.40 -13.72 0.95
CA TYR A 118 -12.79 -14.22 -0.37
C TYR A 118 -12.59 -15.74 -0.48
N PRO A 119 -13.38 -16.55 0.25
CA PRO A 119 -13.16 -18.00 0.36
C PRO A 119 -13.31 -18.78 -0.95
N HIS A 120 -14.03 -18.21 -1.93
CA HIS A 120 -14.21 -18.82 -3.24
C HIS A 120 -13.04 -18.53 -4.21
N LYS A 121 -12.16 -17.59 -3.89
CA LYS A 121 -11.01 -17.24 -4.72
C LYS A 121 -9.82 -18.15 -4.42
N LYS A 122 -9.19 -18.65 -5.49
CA LYS A 122 -8.01 -19.52 -5.39
C LYS A 122 -6.74 -18.66 -5.43
N TRP A 123 -6.35 -18.19 -4.25
CA TRP A 123 -5.12 -17.41 -4.09
C TRP A 123 -3.86 -18.27 -4.26
N ASN A 124 -2.89 -17.78 -5.03
CA ASN A 124 -1.60 -18.45 -5.15
C ASN A 124 -0.64 -17.97 -4.05
N LYS A 125 -0.42 -18.82 -3.03
CA LYS A 125 0.47 -18.52 -1.89
C LYS A 125 1.89 -18.12 -2.31
N LYS A 126 2.43 -18.66 -3.40
CA LYS A 126 3.80 -18.34 -3.86
C LYS A 126 3.93 -16.88 -4.32
N ASN A 127 2.89 -16.32 -4.92
CA ASN A 127 2.89 -14.92 -5.37
C ASN A 127 3.00 -13.96 -4.18
N PHE A 128 2.43 -14.31 -3.02
CA PHE A 128 2.59 -13.53 -1.79
C PHE A 128 4.00 -13.55 -1.21
N GLN A 129 4.84 -14.53 -1.56
CA GLN A 129 6.19 -14.68 -1.01
C GLN A 129 7.28 -13.99 -1.85
N GLN A 130 6.93 -13.47 -3.03
CA GLN A 130 7.89 -12.76 -3.89
C GLN A 130 8.54 -11.59 -3.14
N ARG A 131 9.88 -11.53 -3.14
CA ARG A 131 10.65 -10.50 -2.44
C ARG A 131 10.44 -9.10 -3.05
N PHE A 132 10.34 -9.04 -4.37
CA PHE A 132 10.11 -7.80 -5.11
C PHE A 132 8.63 -7.65 -5.41
N LYS A 133 7.95 -6.82 -4.63
CA LYS A 133 6.51 -6.59 -4.76
C LYS A 133 6.13 -5.55 -5.80
N ARG A 134 7.10 -4.79 -6.32
CA ARG A 134 6.90 -3.66 -7.25
C ARG A 134 5.81 -2.68 -6.79
N SER A 135 5.55 -2.57 -5.49
CA SER A 135 4.47 -1.76 -4.93
C SER A 135 4.62 -0.28 -5.25
N ALA A 136 5.87 0.20 -5.28
CA ALA A 136 6.18 1.59 -5.60
C ALA A 136 6.04 1.89 -7.11
N GLN A 137 6.51 0.98 -7.98
CA GLN A 137 6.26 1.07 -9.42
C GLN A 137 4.74 1.07 -9.72
N ARG A 138 3.98 0.17 -9.10
CA ARG A 138 2.51 0.16 -9.24
C ARG A 138 1.89 1.47 -8.74
N TRP A 139 2.36 2.00 -7.61
CA TRP A 139 1.88 3.30 -7.13
C TRP A 139 2.16 4.43 -8.13
N MET A 140 3.36 4.45 -8.73
CA MET A 140 3.74 5.39 -9.79
C MET A 140 2.80 5.26 -10.99
N PHE A 141 2.56 4.03 -11.48
CA PHE A 141 1.61 3.77 -12.56
C PHE A 141 0.22 4.34 -12.27
N ILE A 142 -0.32 4.08 -11.07
CA ILE A 142 -1.63 4.61 -10.66
C ILE A 142 -1.63 6.15 -10.64
N GLN A 143 -0.54 6.80 -10.22
CA GLN A 143 -0.46 8.26 -10.27
C GLN A 143 -0.42 8.77 -11.72
N VAL A 144 0.34 8.11 -12.60
CA VAL A 144 0.41 8.47 -14.02
C VAL A 144 -0.98 8.30 -14.68
N GLN A 145 -1.70 7.22 -14.40
CA GLN A 145 -3.09 7.06 -14.88
C GLN A 145 -4.00 8.20 -14.42
N LYS A 146 -3.86 8.67 -13.18
CA LYS A 146 -4.64 9.80 -12.66
C LYS A 146 -4.27 11.13 -13.34
N LEU A 147 -3.01 11.30 -13.74
CA LEU A 147 -2.54 12.47 -14.49
C LEU A 147 -3.00 12.45 -15.96
N PHE A 148 -3.18 11.26 -16.54
CA PHE A 148 -3.59 11.06 -17.92
C PHE A 148 -4.88 10.22 -18.05
N PRO A 149 -6.04 10.68 -17.53
CA PRO A 149 -7.24 9.87 -17.39
C PRO A 149 -7.86 9.40 -18.72
N GLU A 150 -7.63 10.14 -19.81
CA GLU A 150 -8.16 9.83 -21.16
C GLU A 150 -7.11 9.23 -22.09
N ARG A 151 -5.92 8.88 -21.57
CA ARG A 151 -4.84 8.30 -22.36
C ARG A 151 -4.58 6.87 -21.96
N GLU A 152 -4.02 6.11 -22.90
CA GLU A 152 -3.47 4.81 -22.59
C GLU A 152 -2.18 4.98 -21.78
N VAL A 153 -2.11 4.27 -20.65
CA VAL A 153 -0.91 4.17 -19.82
C VAL A 153 -0.61 2.69 -19.66
N VAL A 154 0.62 2.29 -19.98
CA VAL A 154 1.05 0.88 -20.01
C VAL A 154 2.16 0.66 -18.99
N GLU A 155 2.09 -0.41 -18.19
CA GLU A 155 3.20 -0.88 -17.35
C GLU A 155 4.08 -1.86 -18.12
N GLU A 156 5.37 -1.89 -17.82
CA GLU A 156 6.32 -2.91 -18.32
C GLU A 156 6.33 -2.96 -19.87
N TYR A 157 6.30 -1.77 -20.51
CA TYR A 157 6.20 -1.64 -21.96
C TYR A 157 7.52 -1.99 -22.64
N LEU A 158 7.53 -3.07 -23.43
CA LEU A 158 8.68 -3.48 -24.23
C LEU A 158 8.69 -2.72 -25.56
N HIS A 159 9.71 -1.88 -25.77
CA HIS A 159 9.85 -1.11 -27.01
C HIS A 159 10.66 -1.92 -28.03
N GLU A 160 9.98 -2.69 -28.88
CA GLU A 160 10.61 -3.63 -29.83
C GLU A 160 11.61 -2.96 -30.79
N ASP A 161 11.32 -1.73 -31.23
CA ASP A 161 12.21 -0.99 -32.15
C ASP A 161 13.46 -0.40 -31.48
N LEU A 162 13.51 -0.35 -30.14
CA LEU A 162 14.64 0.21 -29.40
C LEU A 162 15.40 -0.91 -28.70
N SER A 163 16.47 -1.34 -29.36
CA SER A 163 17.34 -2.39 -28.85
C SER A 163 18.65 -1.82 -28.32
N ARG A 164 19.10 -2.36 -27.18
CA ARG A 164 20.45 -2.15 -26.64
C ARG A 164 21.50 -2.70 -27.60
N SER A 165 22.75 -2.30 -27.40
CA SER A 165 23.95 -2.89 -28.01
C SER A 165 24.00 -4.43 -27.93
N SER A 166 23.43 -5.01 -26.87
CA SER A 166 23.28 -6.46 -26.70
C SER A 166 22.21 -7.13 -27.58
N GLY A 167 21.43 -6.37 -28.35
CA GLY A 167 20.31 -6.85 -29.17
C GLY A 167 19.00 -7.07 -28.39
N ARG A 168 18.94 -6.72 -27.11
CA ARG A 168 17.71 -6.80 -26.31
C ARG A 168 16.92 -5.51 -26.37
N ALA A 169 15.62 -5.60 -26.63
CA ALA A 169 14.70 -4.49 -26.54
C ALA A 169 14.70 -3.86 -25.13
N ILE A 170 14.47 -2.56 -25.06
CA ILE A 170 14.34 -1.85 -23.77
C ILE A 170 12.91 -1.99 -23.24
N GLU A 171 12.80 -2.21 -21.93
CA GLU A 171 11.54 -2.19 -21.20
C GLU A 171 11.42 -0.85 -20.46
N LEU A 172 10.26 -0.21 -20.53
CA LEU A 172 9.90 1.01 -19.83
C LEU A 172 8.93 0.69 -18.71
N ASP A 173 9.21 1.15 -17.49
CA ASP A 173 8.40 0.78 -16.31
C ASP A 173 6.95 1.25 -16.43
N VAL A 174 6.75 2.50 -16.89
CA VAL A 174 5.45 3.08 -17.21
C VAL A 174 5.59 3.95 -18.47
N PHE A 175 4.75 3.74 -19.47
CA PHE A 175 4.79 4.49 -20.74
C PHE A 175 3.42 5.06 -21.09
N VAL A 176 3.41 6.30 -21.60
CA VAL A 176 2.23 7.00 -22.15
C VAL A 176 2.48 7.22 -23.63
N PRO A 177 2.04 6.30 -24.52
CA PRO A 177 2.43 6.31 -25.93
C PRO A 177 2.03 7.60 -26.66
N SER A 178 0.82 8.13 -26.38
CA SER A 178 0.30 9.32 -27.06
C SER A 178 1.09 10.59 -26.77
N GLU A 179 1.84 10.63 -25.66
CA GLU A 179 2.62 11.80 -25.25
C GLU A 179 4.13 11.58 -25.46
N ASN A 180 4.55 10.37 -25.86
CA ASN A 180 5.95 9.95 -25.89
C ASN A 180 6.65 10.22 -24.54
N ILE A 181 6.00 9.91 -23.42
CA ILE A 181 6.57 10.08 -22.08
C ILE A 181 6.68 8.71 -21.40
N ALA A 182 7.85 8.43 -20.84
CA ALA A 182 8.12 7.25 -20.04
C ALA A 182 8.56 7.64 -18.63
N PHE A 183 8.20 6.85 -17.63
CA PHE A 183 8.61 7.03 -16.23
C PHE A 183 9.32 5.77 -15.75
N GLU A 184 10.50 5.93 -15.14
CA GLU A 184 11.31 4.84 -14.60
C GLU A 184 11.36 4.87 -13.07
N TYR A 185 11.06 3.73 -12.45
CA TYR A 185 11.16 3.58 -11.01
C TYR A 185 12.59 3.18 -10.63
N GLN A 186 13.36 4.15 -10.15
CA GLN A 186 14.71 3.92 -9.64
C GLN A 186 14.66 3.32 -8.21
N GLY A 187 14.72 2.00 -8.09
CA GLY A 187 14.73 1.29 -6.81
C GLY A 187 16.04 1.42 -6.01
N GLN A 188 16.07 0.95 -4.76
CA GLN A 188 17.27 0.99 -3.89
C GLN A 188 18.49 0.17 -4.41
N HIS A 189 18.33 -0.57 -5.50
CA HIS A 189 19.40 -1.39 -6.11
C HIS A 189 20.49 -0.56 -6.79
N HIS A 190 20.27 0.73 -7.05
CA HIS A 190 21.32 1.63 -7.57
C HIS A 190 22.35 2.06 -6.51
N PHE A 191 22.14 1.69 -5.22
CA PHE A 191 22.93 2.21 -4.10
C PHE A 191 23.61 1.13 -3.23
N LEU A 192 23.38 -0.16 -3.47
CA LEU A 192 23.93 -1.23 -2.65
C LEU A 192 24.54 -2.32 -3.54
N ASP A 193 25.87 -2.45 -3.49
CA ASP A 193 26.58 -3.64 -3.94
C ASP A 193 26.02 -4.84 -3.17
N SER A 194 25.35 -5.74 -3.87
CA SER A 194 24.94 -7.02 -3.29
C SER A 194 25.34 -8.14 -4.22
N PRO A 195 26.62 -8.57 -4.19
CA PRO A 195 27.16 -9.64 -5.04
C PRO A 195 26.37 -10.95 -4.94
N SER A 196 25.67 -11.17 -3.82
CA SER A 196 24.80 -12.34 -3.57
C SER A 196 23.48 -12.35 -4.34
N LEU A 197 23.14 -11.29 -5.09
CA LEU A 197 21.85 -11.16 -5.79
C LEU A 197 21.94 -11.36 -7.32
N GLY A 198 23.12 -11.63 -7.89
CA GLY A 198 23.30 -11.71 -9.35
C GLY A 198 23.03 -10.37 -10.07
N CYS A 199 22.95 -9.28 -9.32
CA CYS A 199 22.87 -7.91 -9.79
C CYS A 199 24.30 -7.48 -10.18
N GLY A 200 24.49 -6.93 -11.38
CA GLY A 200 25.82 -6.52 -11.86
C GLY A 200 26.45 -5.43 -10.99
N SER A 201 27.65 -5.00 -11.33
CA SER A 201 28.28 -3.85 -10.66
C SER A 201 27.40 -2.59 -10.82
N ILE A 202 27.51 -1.67 -9.86
CA ILE A 202 26.88 -0.35 -9.93
C ILE A 202 27.17 0.34 -11.27
N GLU A 203 28.39 0.18 -11.78
CA GLU A 203 28.84 0.71 -13.08
C GLU A 203 28.03 0.13 -14.25
N LEU A 204 27.77 -1.17 -14.27
CA LEU A 204 26.95 -1.81 -15.30
C LEU A 204 25.49 -1.33 -15.28
N HIS A 205 24.95 -1.01 -14.10
CA HIS A 205 23.63 -0.43 -13.97
C HIS A 205 23.60 1.00 -14.52
N GLN A 206 24.56 1.84 -14.13
CA GLN A 206 24.68 3.22 -14.63
C GLN A 206 24.87 3.29 -16.14
N GLU A 207 25.66 2.38 -16.72
CA GLU A 207 25.86 2.28 -18.17
C GLU A 207 24.55 1.91 -18.88
N ARG A 208 23.80 0.94 -18.34
CA ARG A 208 22.50 0.54 -18.88
C ARG A 208 21.44 1.64 -18.77
N ASP A 209 21.44 2.41 -17.70
CA ASP A 209 20.52 3.54 -17.52
C ASP A 209 20.84 4.66 -18.52
N ARG A 210 22.14 4.93 -18.75
CA ARG A 210 22.60 5.90 -19.75
C ARG A 210 22.21 5.49 -21.17
N GLU A 211 22.49 4.25 -21.55
CA GLU A 211 22.12 3.70 -22.86
C GLU A 211 20.59 3.78 -23.07
N LYS A 212 19.79 3.47 -22.03
CA LYS A 212 18.33 3.58 -22.09
C LYS A 212 17.90 5.03 -22.33
N ALA A 213 18.48 5.98 -21.60
CA ALA A 213 18.17 7.40 -21.75
C ALA A 213 18.51 7.94 -23.16
N GLU A 214 19.65 7.53 -23.71
CA GLU A 214 20.07 7.88 -25.07
C GLU A 214 19.14 7.31 -26.15
N LEU A 215 18.73 6.04 -26.00
CA LEU A 215 17.77 5.40 -26.90
C LEU A 215 16.41 6.11 -26.85
N CYS A 216 15.91 6.42 -25.66
CA CYS A 216 14.66 7.17 -25.49
C CYS A 216 14.76 8.55 -26.14
N SER A 217 15.85 9.28 -25.91
CA SER A 217 16.07 10.60 -26.51
C SER A 217 16.10 10.53 -28.04
N THR A 218 16.70 9.49 -28.62
CA THR A 218 16.76 9.29 -30.08
C THR A 218 15.39 8.99 -30.68
N ALA A 219 14.54 8.28 -29.93
CA ALA A 219 13.16 7.98 -30.31
C ALA A 219 12.19 9.15 -30.05
N GLY A 220 12.66 10.27 -29.51
CA GLY A 220 11.79 11.38 -29.10
C GLY A 220 10.95 11.09 -27.86
N ILE A 221 11.32 10.06 -27.08
CA ILE A 221 10.67 9.70 -25.83
C ILE A 221 11.31 10.48 -24.68
N LYS A 222 10.49 11.24 -23.96
CA LYS A 222 10.89 11.91 -22.74
C LYS A 222 10.86 10.91 -21.57
N LEU A 223 12.05 10.47 -21.16
CA LEU A 223 12.25 9.62 -19.99
C LEU A 223 12.32 10.46 -18.71
N ILE A 224 11.54 10.09 -17.69
CA ILE A 224 11.43 10.75 -16.37
C ILE A 224 11.83 9.78 -15.25
#